data_AF-A0A838FS37-F1
#
_entry.id   AF-A0A838FS37-F1
#
_cell.length_a   1.000
_cell.length_b   1.000
_cell.length_c   1.000
_cell.angle_alpha   90.00
_cell.angle_beta   90.00
_cell.angle_gamma   90.00
#
_symmetry.space_group_name_H-M   'P 1'
#
loop_
_entity.id
_entity.type
_entity.pdbx_description
1 polymer ?
#
loop_
_entity_poly.entity_id
_entity_poly.type
_entity_poly.pdbx_seq_one_letter_code
_entity_poly.pdbx_strand_id
1 'polypeptide(L)'
;MTADVLLERAAMAAAEEVLRVIYGDDLQGCTVSIDNVAAVIRAAIEAHVANSAEITDLHGKAFEAVQLLATPPADGGTLSPEDLRSLLGERLDKIHELATKILGATG
;
A
#
# COMPACT_ATOMS: atom_id res chain seq x y z
N MET A 1 1.59 23.92 -6.46
CA MET A 1 0.52 23.61 -5.47
C MET A 1 0.77 22.20 -4.98
N THR A 2 0.86 21.97 -3.67
CA THR A 2 1.30 20.68 -3.09
C THR A 2 0.14 19.67 -3.00
N ALA A 3 0.46 18.37 -2.98
CA ALA A 3 -0.53 17.28 -2.88
C ALA A 3 -1.37 17.37 -1.59
N ASP A 4 -0.76 17.84 -0.51
CA ASP A 4 -1.39 18.08 0.79
C ASP A 4 -2.55 19.10 0.70
N VAL A 5 -2.32 20.22 0.01
CA VAL A 5 -3.35 21.26 -0.20
C VAL A 5 -4.51 20.76 -1.07
N LEU A 6 -4.25 19.83 -1.99
CA LEU A 6 -5.31 19.21 -2.81
C LEU A 6 -6.15 18.24 -1.98
N LEU A 7 -5.51 17.44 -1.12
CA LEU A 7 -6.20 16.51 -0.24
C LEU A 7 -7.09 17.24 0.77
N GLU A 8 -6.58 18.32 1.37
CA GLU A 8 -7.33 19.15 2.31
C GLU A 8 -8.61 19.73 1.66
N ARG A 9 -8.49 20.27 0.45
CA ARG A 9 -9.67 20.79 -0.29
C ARG A 9 -10.66 19.68 -0.65
N ALA A 10 -10.18 18.50 -1.03
CA ALA A 10 -11.04 17.38 -1.37
C ALA A 10 -11.80 16.85 -0.14
N ALA A 11 -11.11 16.73 1.00
CA ALA A 11 -11.72 16.32 2.26
C ALA A 11 -12.77 17.33 2.74
N MET A 12 -12.50 18.63 2.57
CA MET A 12 -13.46 19.70 2.89
C MET A 12 -14.71 19.63 2.01
N ALA A 13 -14.54 19.50 0.69
CA ALA A 13 -15.66 19.37 -0.24
C ALA A 13 -16.50 18.12 0.04
N ALA A 14 -15.85 17.00 0.36
CA ALA A 14 -16.55 15.76 0.73
C ALA A 14 -17.30 15.90 2.05
N ALA A 15 -16.72 16.55 3.06
CA ALA A 15 -17.37 16.80 4.34
C ALA A 15 -18.62 17.67 4.19
N GLU A 16 -18.54 18.74 3.40
CA GLU A 16 -19.69 19.58 3.09
C GLU A 16 -20.80 18.78 2.40
N GLU A 17 -20.44 17.99 1.39
CA GLU A 17 -21.42 17.20 0.65
C GLU A 17 -22.11 16.16 1.55
N VAL A 18 -21.34 15.45 2.38
CA VAL A 18 -21.88 14.49 3.35
C VAL A 18 -22.86 15.17 4.29
N LEU A 19 -22.50 16.33 4.85
CA LEU A 19 -23.37 17.04 5.78
C LEU A 19 -24.60 17.62 5.09
N ARG A 20 -24.49 18.12 3.85
CA ARG A 20 -25.65 18.56 3.05
C ARG A 20 -26.60 17.40 2.72
N VAL A 21 -26.07 16.20 2.45
CA VAL A 21 -26.91 15.01 2.21
C VAL A 21 -27.69 14.61 3.48
N ILE A 22 -27.10 14.74 4.67
CA ILE A 22 -27.71 14.32 5.93
C ILE A 22 -28.70 15.37 6.46
N TYR A 23 -28.31 16.64 6.44
CA TYR A 23 -29.03 17.73 7.11
C TYR A 23 -29.74 18.68 6.14
N GLY A 24 -29.54 18.53 4.83
CA GLY A 24 -30.00 19.49 3.82
C GLY A 24 -29.03 20.67 3.65
N ASP A 25 -29.34 21.55 2.70
CA ASP A 25 -28.47 22.68 2.32
C ASP A 25 -28.30 23.72 3.44
N ASP A 26 -29.25 23.79 4.38
CA ASP A 26 -29.24 24.75 5.50
C ASP A 26 -28.56 24.21 6.76
N LEU A 27 -28.16 22.93 6.75
CA LEU A 27 -27.51 22.23 7.85
C LEU A 27 -28.28 22.34 9.18
N GLN A 28 -29.61 22.52 9.14
CA GLN A 28 -30.40 22.68 10.37
C GLN A 28 -30.34 21.43 11.23
N GLY A 29 -30.02 21.62 12.52
CA GLY A 29 -29.83 20.51 13.46
C GLY A 29 -28.48 19.78 13.34
N CYS A 30 -27.55 20.27 12.50
CA CYS A 30 -26.20 19.75 12.45
C CYS A 30 -25.46 20.04 13.76
N THR A 31 -24.97 19.00 14.43
CA THR A 31 -24.27 19.09 15.72
C THR A 31 -22.75 18.99 15.59
N VAL A 32 -22.25 18.81 14.36
CA VAL A 32 -20.83 18.60 14.05
C VAL A 32 -20.36 19.64 13.05
N SER A 33 -19.10 20.07 13.17
CA SER A 33 -18.52 21.00 12.19
C SER A 33 -18.06 20.26 10.94
N ILE A 34 -18.11 20.95 9.81
CA ILE A 34 -17.54 20.48 8.54
C ILE A 34 -16.05 20.16 8.72
N ASP A 35 -15.30 21.00 9.45
CA ASP A 35 -13.88 20.80 9.72
C ASP A 35 -13.58 19.48 10.42
N ASN A 36 -14.42 19.09 11.40
CA ASN A 36 -14.24 17.83 12.11
C ASN A 36 -14.47 16.63 11.20
N VAL A 37 -15.51 16.69 10.36
CA VAL A 37 -15.80 15.64 9.38
C VAL A 37 -14.69 15.57 8.32
N ALA A 38 -14.21 16.72 7.84
CA ALA A 38 -13.10 16.80 6.89
C ALA A 38 -11.81 16.20 7.48
N ALA A 39 -11.52 16.45 8.76
CA ALA A 39 -10.36 15.88 9.44
C ALA A 39 -10.45 14.34 9.51
N VAL A 40 -11.62 13.78 9.79
CA VAL A 40 -11.85 12.32 9.81
C VAL A 40 -11.68 11.73 8.41
N ILE A 41 -12.26 12.34 7.37
CA ILE A 41 -12.14 11.91 5.98
C ILE A 41 -10.67 11.93 5.55
N ARG A 42 -9.95 13.03 5.84
CA ARG A 42 -8.53 13.16 5.53
C ARG A 42 -7.70 12.06 6.18
N ALA A 43 -7.88 11.83 7.49
CA ALA A 43 -7.14 10.80 8.21
C ALA A 43 -7.38 9.40 7.63
N ALA A 44 -8.61 9.10 7.20
CA ALA A 44 -8.93 7.83 6.55
C ALA A 44 -8.23 7.68 5.18
N ILE A 45 -8.20 8.75 4.38
CA ILE A 45 -7.51 8.76 3.08
C ILE A 45 -5.99 8.61 3.28
N GLU A 46 -5.40 9.34 4.24
CA GLU A 46 -3.97 9.24 4.56
C GLU A 46 -3.58 7.82 4.99
N ALA A 47 -4.38 7.20 5.86
CA ALA A 47 -4.17 5.82 6.28
C ALA A 47 -4.26 4.85 5.08
N HIS A 48 -5.22 5.05 4.18
CA HIS A 48 -5.36 4.23 2.98
C HIS A 48 -4.19 4.41 2.00
N VAL A 49 -3.73 5.65 1.80
CA VAL A 49 -2.57 5.96 0.95
C VAL A 49 -1.30 5.33 1.53
N ALA A 50 -1.09 5.43 2.84
CA ALA A 50 0.06 4.79 3.50
C ALA A 50 0.05 3.27 3.30
N ASN A 51 -1.10 2.63 3.52
CA ASN A 51 -1.25 1.19 3.31
C ASN A 51 -1.03 0.79 1.83
N SER A 52 -1.57 1.57 0.89
CA SER A 52 -1.39 1.33 -0.55
C SER A 52 0.06 1.46 -0.99
N ALA A 53 0.80 2.41 -0.41
CA ALA A 53 2.22 2.58 -0.66
C ALA A 53 3.03 1.39 -0.12
N GLU A 54 2.69 0.88 1.07
CA GLU A 54 3.32 -0.31 1.65
C GLU A 54 3.06 -1.57 0.79
N ILE A 55 1.82 -1.78 0.34
CA ILE A 55 1.47 -2.87 -0.58
C ILE A 55 2.23 -2.74 -1.90
N THR A 56 2.36 -1.51 -2.43
CA THR A 56 3.09 -1.26 -3.69
C THR A 56 4.58 -1.56 -3.55
N ASP A 57 5.20 -1.13 -2.44
CA ASP A 57 6.60 -1.44 -2.12
C ASP A 57 6.82 -2.96 -1.97
N LEU A 58 5.90 -3.64 -1.29
CA LEU A 58 5.95 -5.09 -1.13
C LEU A 58 5.84 -5.83 -2.46
N HIS A 59 4.95 -5.39 -3.36
CA HIS A 59 4.87 -5.91 -4.73
C HIS A 59 6.15 -5.64 -5.53
N GLY A 60 6.79 -4.47 -5.36
CA GLY A 60 8.08 -4.17 -5.97
C GLY A 60 9.17 -5.15 -5.54
N LYS A 61 9.30 -5.37 -4.22
CA LYS A 61 10.23 -6.36 -3.65
C LYS A 61 9.92 -7.78 -4.11
N ALA A 62 8.65 -8.13 -4.23
CA ALA A 62 8.22 -9.42 -4.75
C ALA A 62 8.69 -9.64 -6.19
N PHE A 63 8.49 -8.62 -7.02
CA PHE A 63 8.90 -8.66 -8.42
C PHE A 63 10.42 -8.76 -8.58
N GLU A 64 11.19 -8.00 -7.79
CA GLU A 64 12.66 -8.11 -7.77
C GLU A 64 13.13 -9.50 -7.32
N ALA A 65 12.52 -10.07 -6.28
CA ALA A 65 12.83 -11.42 -5.83
C ALA A 65 12.56 -12.45 -6.94
N VAL A 66 11.40 -12.37 -7.60
CA VAL A 66 11.06 -13.24 -8.75
C VAL A 66 12.05 -13.07 -9.90
N GLN A 67 12.50 -11.85 -10.20
CA GLN A 67 13.53 -11.64 -11.23
C GLN A 67 14.87 -12.26 -10.84
N LEU A 68 15.31 -12.08 -9.59
CA LEU A 68 16.52 -12.71 -9.08
C LEU A 68 16.44 -14.22 -9.24
N LEU A 69 15.28 -14.81 -8.94
CA LEU A 69 15.01 -16.25 -9.03
C LEU A 69 15.00 -16.77 -10.47
N ALA A 70 14.38 -16.04 -11.38
CA ALA A 70 14.26 -16.39 -12.79
C ALA A 70 15.55 -16.15 -13.58
N THR A 71 16.45 -15.31 -13.08
CA THR A 71 17.74 -15.05 -13.72
C THR A 71 18.73 -16.15 -13.37
N PRO A 72 19.23 -16.92 -14.35
CA PRO A 72 20.28 -17.90 -14.13
C PRO A 72 21.53 -17.21 -13.58
N PRO A 73 22.25 -17.80 -12.61
CA PRO A 73 23.52 -17.26 -12.17
C PRO A 73 24.50 -17.19 -13.36
N ALA A 74 25.33 -16.14 -13.41
CA ALA A 74 26.28 -15.92 -14.50
C ALA A 74 27.24 -17.10 -14.70
N ASP A 75 27.59 -17.78 -13.60
CA ASP A 75 28.43 -18.97 -13.55
C ASP A 75 27.62 -20.28 -13.56
N GLY A 76 26.34 -20.25 -13.94
CA GLY A 76 25.44 -21.40 -13.84
C GLY A 76 25.90 -22.66 -14.59
N GLY A 77 26.77 -22.50 -15.60
CA GLY A 77 27.39 -23.61 -16.33
C GLY A 77 28.62 -24.23 -15.65
N THR A 78 29.17 -23.60 -14.61
CA THR A 78 30.37 -24.05 -13.88
C THR A 78 30.09 -24.47 -12.44
N LEU A 79 28.88 -24.21 -11.93
CA LEU A 79 28.48 -24.62 -10.58
C LEU A 79 28.39 -26.14 -10.45
N SER A 80 28.87 -26.67 -9.32
CA SER A 80 28.68 -28.07 -8.99
C SER A 80 27.21 -28.35 -8.62
N PRO A 81 26.76 -29.62 -8.65
CA PRO A 81 25.40 -29.98 -8.23
C PRO A 81 25.07 -29.59 -6.77
N GLU A 82 26.05 -29.58 -5.87
CA GLU A 82 25.87 -29.12 -4.48
C GLU A 82 25.68 -27.60 -4.41
N ASP A 83 26.47 -26.83 -5.17
CA ASP A 83 26.36 -25.37 -5.21
C ASP A 83 25.01 -24.94 -5.79
N LEU A 84 24.54 -25.62 -6.83
CA LEU A 84 23.21 -25.41 -7.40
C LEU A 84 22.11 -25.72 -6.39
N ARG A 85 22.23 -26.80 -5.63
CA ARG A 85 21.24 -27.17 -4.62
C ARG A 85 21.19 -26.15 -3.48
N SER A 86 22.34 -25.67 -3.02
CA SER A 86 22.42 -24.62 -2.00
C SER A 86 21.78 -23.32 -2.49
N LEU A 87 22.15 -22.89 -3.70
CA LEU A 87 21.66 -21.65 -4.31
C LEU A 87 20.13 -21.70 -4.55
N LEU A 88 19.61 -22.85 -4.98
CA LEU A 88 18.16 -23.06 -5.14
C LEU A 88 17.43 -23.10 -3.79
N GLY A 89 18.06 -23.65 -2.74
CA GLY A 89 17.52 -23.66 -1.38
C GLY A 89 17.36 -22.24 -0.83
N GLU A 90 18.43 -21.43 -0.86
CA GLU A 90 18.38 -20.02 -0.43
C GLU A 90 17.33 -19.21 -1.20
N ARG A 91 17.20 -19.51 -2.49
CA ARG A 91 16.21 -18.91 -3.37
C ARG A 91 14.78 -19.26 -2.98
N LEU A 92 14.50 -20.53 -2.68
CA LEU A 92 13.19 -20.99 -2.19
C LEU A 92 12.85 -20.41 -0.81
N ASP A 93 13.82 -20.32 0.10
CA ASP A 93 13.62 -19.73 1.43
C ASP A 93 13.22 -18.26 1.34
N LYS A 94 13.89 -17.49 0.45
CA LYS A 94 13.51 -16.10 0.15
C LYS A 94 12.11 -15.97 -0.45
N ILE A 95 11.68 -16.91 -1.31
CA ILE A 95 10.29 -16.94 -1.81
C ILE A 95 9.33 -17.13 -0.63
N HIS A 96 9.63 -18.09 0.24
CA HIS A 96 8.73 -18.44 1.33
C HIS A 96 8.58 -17.26 2.30
N GLU A 97 9.69 -16.63 2.70
CA GLU A 97 9.68 -15.44 3.55
C GLU A 97 8.85 -14.31 2.93
N LEU A 98 9.05 -14.05 1.63
CA LEU A 98 8.36 -12.98 0.93
C LEU A 98 6.87 -13.29 0.73
N ALA A 99 6.50 -14.53 0.43
CA ALA A 99 5.11 -14.98 0.34
C ALA A 99 4.39 -14.85 1.68
N THR A 100 5.05 -15.21 2.80
CA THR A 100 4.49 -15.01 4.14
C THR A 100 4.25 -13.53 4.44
N LYS A 101 5.18 -12.64 4.07
CA LYS A 101 4.99 -11.18 4.23
C LYS A 101 3.83 -10.65 3.40
N ILE A 102 3.68 -11.08 2.15
CA ILE A 102 2.55 -10.71 1.29
C ILE A 102 1.23 -11.16 1.91
N LEU A 103 1.13 -12.43 2.31
CA LEU A 103 -0.09 -12.99 2.90
C LEU A 103 -0.47 -12.30 4.23
N GLY A 104 0.52 -11.83 5.00
CA GLY A 104 0.28 -11.06 6.22
C GLY A 104 -0.12 -9.60 5.97
N ALA A 105 0.31 -9.00 4.85
CA ALA A 105 0.00 -7.61 4.50
C ALA A 105 -1.36 -7.46 3.77
N THR A 106 -1.88 -8.52 3.15
CA THR A 106 -3.17 -8.52 2.47
C THR A 106 -4.33 -9.11 3.28
N GLY A 107 -4.06 -9.57 4.51
CA GLY A 107 -5.02 -10.20 5.43
C GLY A 107 -5.70 -9.26 6.41
#